data_AF-A0A1H5UCH1-F1
#
_entry.id   AF-A0A1H5UCH1-F1
#
_cell.length_a   1.000
_cell.length_b   1.000
_cell.length_c   1.000
_cell.angle_alpha   90.00
_cell.angle_beta   90.00
_cell.angle_gamma   90.00
#
_symmetry.space_group_name_H-M   'P 1'
#
loop_
_entity.id
_entity.type
_entity.pdbx_description
1 polymer ?
#
loop_
_entity_poly.entity_id
_entity_poly.type
_entity_poly.pdbx_seq_one_letter_code
_entity_poly.pdbx_strand_id
1 'polypeptide(L)'
;MRGCKKKLFAGALSLVMALSLSVSVFAARETTVGYAGSTRVTCELGTSGSSVYASVSASDYVDAKMEGYALFSSGNKKYINTGFSNRTYGDTSVKEPGKRPLVAGCEFTISSEDGEYKHYNYIN
;
A
#
# COMPACT_ATOMS: atom_id res chain seq x y z
N MET A 1 -31.90 -43.47 -39.54
CA MET A 1 -30.76 -42.76 -40.13
C MET A 1 -30.97 -41.25 -39.99
N ARG A 2 -29.97 -40.53 -39.43
CA ARG A 2 -29.59 -39.10 -39.64
C ARG A 2 -30.70 -38.02 -39.54
N GLY A 3 -30.64 -36.98 -38.72
CA GLY A 3 -29.54 -36.41 -37.93
C GLY A 3 -29.89 -35.01 -37.36
N CYS A 4 -28.85 -34.39 -36.79
CA CYS A 4 -28.73 -32.97 -36.40
C CYS A 4 -29.36 -32.48 -35.09
N LYS A 5 -28.54 -32.65 -34.04
CA LYS A 5 -28.38 -31.81 -32.85
C LYS A 5 -28.53 -30.31 -33.14
N LYS A 6 -29.30 -29.59 -32.32
CA LYS A 6 -29.01 -28.17 -31.98
C LYS A 6 -29.21 -27.98 -30.49
N LYS A 7 -28.09 -27.86 -29.77
CA LYS A 7 -28.03 -27.49 -28.36
C LYS A 7 -28.38 -26.00 -28.24
N LEU A 8 -29.51 -25.67 -27.61
CA LEU A 8 -29.78 -24.30 -27.17
C LEU A 8 -28.96 -24.02 -25.90
N PHE A 9 -27.70 -23.62 -26.08
CA PHE A 9 -26.94 -22.93 -25.04
C PHE A 9 -27.37 -21.46 -25.04
N ALA A 10 -28.50 -21.16 -24.42
CA ALA A 10 -28.99 -19.79 -24.22
C ALA A 10 -29.19 -19.45 -22.73
N GLY A 11 -28.60 -20.23 -21.81
CA GLY A 11 -28.70 -20.02 -20.36
C GLY A 11 -27.43 -19.51 -19.69
N ALA A 12 -26.31 -19.38 -20.41
CA ALA A 12 -25.01 -19.07 -19.81
C ALA A 12 -24.59 -17.59 -19.94
N LEU A 13 -25.36 -16.76 -20.64
CA LEU A 13 -24.94 -15.38 -20.94
C LEU A 13 -25.36 -14.37 -19.87
N SER A 14 -26.36 -14.67 -19.04
CA SER A 14 -26.84 -13.73 -18.00
C SER A 14 -26.07 -13.78 -16.68
N LEU A 15 -25.16 -14.76 -16.48
CA LEU A 15 -24.37 -14.85 -15.24
C LEU A 15 -23.04 -14.08 -15.31
N VAL A 16 -22.61 -13.65 -16.50
CA VAL A 16 -21.35 -12.90 -16.66
C VAL A 16 -21.53 -11.40 -16.39
N MET A 17 -22.75 -10.89 -16.49
CA MET A 17 -23.06 -9.47 -16.23
C MET A 17 -23.25 -9.13 -14.74
N ALA A 18 -23.29 -10.13 -13.84
CA ALA A 18 -23.50 -9.91 -12.41
C ALA A 18 -22.20 -9.82 -11.57
N LEU A 19 -21.02 -9.99 -12.17
CA LEU A 19 -19.73 -9.96 -11.46
C LEU A 19 -18.78 -8.82 -11.88
N SER A 20 -19.26 -7.87 -12.67
CA SER A 20 -18.53 -6.64 -13.00
C SER A 20 -19.04 -5.44 -12.22
N LEU A 21 -19.51 -5.64 -10.98
CA LEU A 21 -19.31 -4.63 -9.95
C LEU A 21 -17.82 -4.66 -9.62
N SER A 22 -17.04 -4.10 -10.53
CA SER A 22 -15.67 -3.69 -10.34
C SER A 22 -15.64 -2.90 -9.04
N VAL A 23 -15.34 -3.59 -7.95
CA VAL A 23 -14.76 -2.97 -6.78
C VAL A 23 -13.52 -2.30 -7.31
N SER A 24 -13.62 -1.00 -7.56
CA SER A 24 -12.48 -0.17 -7.87
C SER A 24 -11.49 -0.41 -6.74
N VAL A 25 -10.48 -1.23 -7.01
CA VAL A 25 -9.32 -1.39 -6.15
C VAL A 25 -8.57 -0.09 -6.36
N PHE A 26 -9.00 0.97 -5.68
CA PHE A 26 -8.27 2.22 -5.66
C PHE A 26 -6.94 1.91 -4.97
N ALA A 27 -5.91 1.71 -5.78
CA ALA A 27 -4.56 1.77 -5.28
C ALA A 27 -4.24 3.25 -5.07
N ALA A 28 -4.35 3.71 -3.83
CA ALA A 28 -3.87 5.03 -3.46
C ALA A 28 -2.36 4.93 -3.23
N ARG A 29 -1.59 5.92 -3.68
CA ARG A 29 -0.16 6.00 -3.43
C ARG A 29 0.22 7.46 -3.26
N GLU A 30 0.88 7.73 -2.16
CA GLU A 30 1.50 9.02 -1.86
C GLU A 30 3.01 8.82 -1.80
N THR A 31 3.75 9.64 -2.54
CA THR A 31 5.21 9.63 -2.54
C THR A 31 5.68 11.02 -2.16
N THR A 32 6.53 11.09 -1.14
CA THR A 32 7.17 12.34 -0.72
C THR A 32 8.67 12.21 -0.79
N VAL A 33 9.31 13.29 -1.23
CA VAL A 33 10.76 13.41 -1.35
C VAL A 33 11.22 14.55 -0.46
N GLY A 34 12.29 14.32 0.30
CA GLY A 34 12.92 15.35 1.12
C GLY A 34 14.43 15.15 1.21
N TYR A 35 15.07 15.95 2.06
CA TYR A 35 16.51 15.94 2.26
C TYR A 35 16.84 15.89 3.75
N ALA A 36 17.69 14.92 4.13
CA ALA A 36 18.29 14.82 5.47
C ALA A 36 19.76 15.24 5.36
N GLY A 37 20.02 16.53 5.54
CA GLY A 37 21.31 17.12 5.15
C GLY A 37 21.47 17.14 3.63
N SER A 38 22.58 16.61 3.12
CA SER A 38 22.81 16.44 1.68
C SER A 38 22.12 15.22 1.07
N THR A 39 21.63 14.28 1.88
CA THR A 39 21.09 13.01 1.40
C THR A 39 19.64 13.15 0.95
N ARG A 40 19.33 12.74 -0.28
CA ARG A 40 17.95 12.71 -0.79
C ARG A 40 17.22 11.49 -0.25
N VAL A 41 16.02 11.71 0.26
CA VAL A 41 15.13 10.70 0.82
C VAL A 41 13.86 10.62 0.00
N THR A 42 13.38 9.41 -0.28
CA THR A 42 12.05 9.16 -0.85
C THR A 42 11.27 8.23 0.06
N CYS A 43 10.07 8.66 0.46
CA CYS A 43 9.14 7.92 1.29
C CYS A 43 7.86 7.66 0.51
N GLU A 44 7.37 6.43 0.51
CA GLU A 44 6.15 6.04 -0.18
C GLU A 44 5.19 5.35 0.77
N LEU A 45 3.92 5.67 0.64
CA LEU A 45 2.83 5.01 1.33
C LEU A 45 1.77 4.69 0.30
N GLY A 46 1.24 3.48 0.31
CA GLY A 46 0.13 3.16 -0.58
C GLY A 46 -0.75 2.03 -0.09
N THR A 47 -1.89 1.89 -0.76
CA THR A 47 -2.85 0.82 -0.54
C THR A 47 -2.99 -0.02 -1.80
N SER A 48 -3.28 -1.30 -1.62
CA SER A 48 -3.66 -2.19 -2.71
C SER A 48 -4.56 -3.30 -2.16
N GLY A 49 -5.83 -3.25 -2.54
CA GLY A 49 -6.86 -4.20 -2.07
C GLY A 49 -7.01 -4.18 -0.55
N SER A 50 -6.49 -5.21 0.11
CA SER A 50 -6.54 -5.41 1.57
C SER A 50 -5.20 -5.11 2.26
N SER A 51 -4.25 -4.53 1.54
CA SER A 51 -2.90 -4.26 2.02
C SER A 51 -2.62 -2.77 2.03
N VAL A 52 -1.80 -2.36 3.00
CA VAL A 52 -1.10 -1.08 3.02
C VAL A 52 0.38 -1.38 2.99
N TYR A 53 1.12 -0.67 2.14
CA TYR A 53 2.57 -0.76 2.04
C TYR A 53 3.18 0.59 2.36
N ALA A 54 4.32 0.58 3.02
CA ALA A 54 5.11 1.76 3.26
C ALA A 54 6.58 1.44 2.99
N SER A 55 7.27 2.34 2.31
CA SER A 55 8.70 2.20 2.00
C SER A 55 9.42 3.51 2.20
N VAL A 56 10.69 3.41 2.57
CA VAL A 56 11.63 4.52 2.66
C VAL A 56 12.90 4.12 1.93
N SER A 57 13.47 5.07 1.20
CA SER A 57 14.73 4.92 0.48
C SER A 57 15.53 6.21 0.54
N ALA A 58 16.84 6.11 0.53
CA ALA A 58 17.77 7.23 0.53
C ALA A 58 18.84 7.06 -0.55
N SER A 59 19.46 8.15 -0.99
CA SER A 59 20.61 8.08 -1.91
C SER A 59 21.88 7.57 -1.23
N ASP A 60 22.00 7.80 0.07
CA ASP A 60 23.18 7.50 0.88
C ASP A 60 22.81 6.74 2.15
N TYR A 61 23.82 6.33 2.92
CA TYR A 61 23.62 5.66 4.19
C TYR A 61 23.05 6.62 5.23
N VAL A 62 21.86 6.34 5.73
CA VAL A 62 21.19 7.11 6.79
C VAL A 62 20.42 6.17 7.71
N ASP A 63 20.33 6.56 8.97
CA ASP A 63 19.49 5.85 9.94
C ASP A 63 18.05 6.29 9.76
N ALA A 64 17.26 5.44 9.12
CA ALA A 64 15.83 5.66 8.95
C ALA A 64 15.05 4.87 9.99
N LYS A 65 13.94 5.44 10.46
CA LYS A 65 12.90 4.80 11.28
C LYS A 65 11.54 5.13 10.65
N MET A 66 10.63 4.17 10.67
CA MET A 66 9.27 4.39 10.20
C MET A 66 8.26 3.81 11.19
N GLU A 67 7.29 4.64 11.54
CA GLU A 67 6.20 4.31 12.43
C GLU A 67 4.88 4.79 11.83
N GLY A 68 3.89 3.91 11.81
CA GLY A 68 2.63 4.23 11.17
C GLY A 68 1.50 3.30 11.59
N TYR A 69 0.36 3.51 10.96
CA TYR A 69 -0.83 2.70 11.17
C TYR A 69 -1.68 2.63 9.91
N ALA A 70 -2.50 1.59 9.85
CA ALA A 70 -3.61 1.45 8.92
C ALA A 70 -4.89 1.16 9.71
N LEU A 71 -5.97 1.89 9.43
CA LEU A 71 -7.31 1.60 9.92
C LEU A 71 -8.09 0.91 8.81
N PHE A 72 -8.57 -0.30 9.09
CA PHE A 72 -9.35 -1.09 8.14
C PHE A 72 -10.85 -0.87 8.34
N SER A 73 -11.63 -1.21 7.32
CA SER A 73 -13.09 -1.10 7.31
C SER A 73 -13.80 -1.96 8.36
N SER A 74 -13.08 -2.88 9.01
CA SER A 74 -13.50 -3.61 10.20
C SER A 74 -13.48 -2.78 11.48
N GLY A 75 -12.88 -1.60 11.47
CA GLY A 75 -12.52 -0.81 12.66
C GLY A 75 -11.17 -1.20 13.27
N ASN A 76 -10.51 -2.23 12.74
CA ASN A 76 -9.22 -2.68 13.26
C ASN A 76 -8.09 -1.72 12.84
N LYS A 77 -7.32 -1.26 13.83
CA LYS A 77 -6.08 -0.52 13.61
C LYS A 77 -4.90 -1.48 13.66
N LYS A 78 -4.09 -1.53 12.59
CA LYS A 78 -2.82 -2.25 12.55
C LYS A 78 -1.66 -1.28 12.54
N TYR A 79 -0.63 -1.58 13.31
CA TYR A 79 0.58 -0.77 13.34
C TYR A 79 1.53 -1.21 12.24
N ILE A 80 2.08 -0.22 11.56
CA ILE A 80 3.14 -0.36 10.58
C ILE A 80 4.41 0.09 11.31
N ASN A 81 5.20 -0.85 11.83
CA ASN A 81 6.46 -0.52 12.49
C ASN A 81 7.54 -1.40 11.91
N THR A 82 8.66 -0.79 11.55
CA THR A 82 9.77 -1.51 10.94
C THR A 82 11.05 -1.48 11.72
N GLY A 83 11.14 -0.73 12.82
CA GLY A 83 12.36 -0.69 13.64
C GLY A 83 13.62 -0.52 12.80
N PHE A 84 13.56 0.21 11.69
CA PHE A 84 14.70 0.37 10.80
C PHE A 84 15.84 1.00 11.60
N SER A 85 17.04 0.42 11.44
CA SER A 85 18.17 0.81 12.27
C SER A 85 19.50 0.82 11.54
N ASN A 86 19.59 0.64 10.20
CA ASN A 86 20.87 0.71 9.46
C ASN A 86 20.83 0.42 7.94
N ARG A 87 19.79 0.74 7.17
CA ARG A 87 19.85 0.56 5.70
C ARG A 87 19.17 1.68 4.96
N THR A 88 19.88 2.19 3.96
CA THR A 88 19.47 3.06 2.83
C THR A 88 18.09 2.74 2.23
N TYR A 89 17.50 1.59 2.57
CA TYR A 89 16.20 1.14 2.13
C TYR A 89 15.48 0.35 3.24
N GLY A 90 14.18 0.57 3.35
CA GLY A 90 13.31 -0.21 4.22
C GLY A 90 11.87 -0.22 3.73
N ASP A 91 11.27 -1.41 3.59
CA ASP A 91 9.88 -1.60 3.23
C ASP A 91 9.12 -2.46 4.24
N THR A 92 7.80 -2.26 4.32
CA THR A 92 6.90 -3.11 5.08
C THR A 92 5.50 -3.05 4.52
N SER A 93 4.70 -4.01 4.96
CA SER A 93 3.28 -4.00 4.67
C SER A 93 2.48 -4.60 5.80
N VAL A 94 1.25 -4.10 5.93
CA VAL A 94 0.23 -4.70 6.78
C VAL A 94 -0.96 -5.07 5.92
N LYS A 95 -1.54 -6.24 6.20
CA LYS A 95 -2.67 -6.78 5.46
C LYS A 95 -3.78 -7.21 6.39
N GLU A 96 -5.02 -6.95 5.99
CA GLU A 96 -6.21 -7.52 6.61
C GLU A 96 -7.13 -8.14 5.55
N PRO A 97 -7.06 -9.48 5.37
CA PRO A 97 -7.78 -10.16 4.30
C PRO A 97 -9.28 -9.83 4.27
N GLY A 98 -9.77 -9.40 3.10
CA GLY A 98 -11.19 -9.11 2.89
C GLY A 98 -11.66 -7.78 3.52
N LYS A 99 -10.76 -7.02 4.15
CA LYS A 99 -11.05 -5.68 4.67
C LYS A 99 -10.26 -4.65 3.88
N ARG A 100 -10.90 -3.51 3.59
CA ARG A 100 -10.25 -2.42 2.86
C ARG A 100 -9.60 -1.47 3.87
N PRO A 101 -8.37 -1.00 3.64
CA PRO A 101 -7.85 0.12 4.38
C PRO A 101 -8.72 1.36 4.08
N LEU A 102 -9.17 2.04 5.13
CA LEU A 102 -9.89 3.30 5.05
C LEU A 102 -8.97 4.50 5.16
N VAL A 103 -7.89 4.32 5.92
CA VAL A 103 -6.89 5.35 6.11
C VAL A 103 -5.58 4.70 6.52
N ALA A 104 -4.48 5.20 5.99
CA ALA A 104 -3.16 4.87 6.47
C ALA A 104 -2.33 6.13 6.65
N GLY A 105 -1.50 6.13 7.67
CA GLY A 105 -0.55 7.20 7.92
C GLY A 105 0.75 6.64 8.44
N CYS A 106 1.86 7.24 8.05
CA CYS A 106 3.17 6.91 8.57
C CYS A 106 4.03 8.17 8.73
N GLU A 107 4.81 8.15 9.79
CA GLU A 107 5.92 9.06 10.02
C GLU A 107 7.20 8.35 9.64
N PHE A 108 8.01 9.05 8.86
CA PHE A 108 9.37 8.67 8.54
C PHE A 108 10.30 9.63 9.28
N THR A 109 11.17 9.08 10.12
CA THR A 109 12.26 9.83 10.73
C THR A 109 13.56 9.34 10.13
N ILE A 110 14.43 10.25 9.73
CA ILE A 110 15.75 9.94 9.17
C ILE A 110 16.76 10.80 9.86
N SER A 111 17.80 10.17 10.41
CA SER A 111 18.92 10.83 11.03
C SER A 111 20.16 10.67 10.15
N SER A 112 20.79 11.79 9.82
CA SER A 112 22.12 11.84 9.23
C SER A 112 23.05 12.67 10.12
N GLU A 113 24.35 12.67 9.82
CA GLU A 113 25.33 13.51 10.53
C GLU A 113 25.01 15.01 10.43
N ASP A 114 24.32 15.41 9.35
CA ASP A 114 23.98 16.80 9.03
C ASP A 114 22.62 17.26 9.59
N GLY A 115 21.82 16.34 10.15
CA GLY A 115 20.55 16.66 10.79
C GLY A 115 19.47 15.59 10.68
N GLU A 116 18.34 15.84 11.37
CA GLU A 116 17.15 14.99 11.32
C GLU A 116 16.14 15.50 10.29
N TYR A 117 15.61 14.59 9.47
CA TYR A 117 14.47 14.81 8.60
C TYR A 117 13.27 14.01 9.11
N LYS A 118 12.13 14.67 9.25
CA LYS A 118 10.86 14.02 9.63
C LYS A 118 9.79 14.36 8.61
N HIS A 119 9.06 13.34 8.19
CA HIS A 119 7.99 13.51 7.21
C HIS A 119 6.80 12.62 7.51
N TYR A 120 5.60 13.18 7.33
CA TYR A 120 4.34 12.47 7.51
C TYR A 120 3.67 12.24 6.15
N ASN A 121 3.42 10.97 5.82
CA ASN A 121 2.57 10.59 4.70
C ASN A 121 1.23 10.07 5.20
N TYR A 122 0.19 10.34 4.42
CA TYR A 122 -1.17 9.95 4.71
C TYR A 122 -1.91 9.62 3.41
N ILE A 123 -2.75 8.59 3.45
CA ILE A 123 -3.68 8.24 2.38
C ILE A 123 -5.05 7.85 2.97
N ASN A 124 -6.13 8.25 2.28
CA ASN A 124 -7.52 7.91 2.58
C ASN A 124 -8.08 7.07 1.43
#